data_AF-A0A6C0JE81-F1
#
_entry.id   AF-A0A6C0JE81-F1
#
_cell.length_a   1.000
_cell.length_b   1.000
_cell.length_c   1.000
_cell.angle_alpha   90.00
_cell.angle_beta   90.00
_cell.angle_gamma   90.00
#
_symmetry.space_group_name_H-M   'P 1'
#
loop_
_entity.id
_entity.type
_entity.pdbx_description
1 polymer ?
#
loop_
_entity_poly.entity_id
_entity_poly.type
_entity_poly.pdbx_seq_one_letter_code
_entity_poly.pdbx_strand_id
1 'polypeptide(L)'
;MTNSNEMSNERIHEIIDGNLILLHQLIDQICFINGPIDCLYISIGGKLNSSTVSFNNNDETKRKQQRTNSLYQMLPSFIQSDFDKENIVVIVIDDFSKIESRMSSKKLLDLFVCENTNVILFDKLCDKSFLTKLVDLFVTLCEEYQIPKKDSYICNFVRHINMPNTIEYAAEENIPKVIQRLLDTEYDKKYSGCFYQWFGYRYHSYNYIYKYDKHNLYELKNFTVLFENVLDGKNVEFLENQDFLEFLENTLDLTEFYRK
;
A
#
# COMPACT_ATOMS: atom_id res chain seq x y z
N MET A 1 20.19 23.10 -34.79
CA MET A 1 19.41 23.60 -33.64
C MET A 1 18.63 22.42 -33.11
N THR A 2 19.17 21.81 -32.07
CA THR A 2 18.67 20.59 -31.42
C THR A 2 17.42 20.92 -30.62
N ASN A 3 16.27 20.40 -31.06
CA ASN A 3 15.13 20.18 -30.16
C ASN A 3 15.53 19.05 -29.22
N SER A 4 16.22 19.40 -28.13
CA SER A 4 16.26 18.56 -26.94
C SER A 4 14.82 18.49 -26.42
N ASN A 5 14.16 17.36 -26.67
CA ASN A 5 12.89 17.01 -26.06
C ASN A 5 12.96 17.33 -24.56
N GLU A 6 12.14 18.27 -24.11
CA GLU A 6 11.66 18.30 -22.74
C GLU A 6 10.91 16.98 -22.50
N MET A 7 11.65 15.91 -22.15
CA MET A 7 11.04 14.73 -21.57
C MET A 7 10.49 15.18 -20.21
N SER A 8 9.16 15.19 -20.10
CA SER A 8 8.46 15.77 -18.96
C SER A 8 8.98 15.17 -17.66
N ASN A 9 9.22 16.03 -16.67
CA ASN A 9 9.34 15.66 -15.26
C ASN A 9 8.00 15.13 -14.70
N GLU A 10 7.19 14.44 -15.51
CA GLU A 10 5.92 13.90 -15.07
C GLU A 10 6.20 12.74 -14.11
N ARG A 11 5.78 12.94 -12.85
CA ARG A 11 5.96 11.98 -11.77
C ARG A 11 4.73 11.11 -11.54
N ILE A 12 3.58 11.48 -12.12
CA ILE A 12 2.33 10.74 -11.99
C ILE A 12 1.87 10.27 -13.35
N HIS A 13 1.88 8.96 -13.51
CA HIS A 13 1.59 8.26 -14.74
C HIS A 13 0.25 7.54 -14.65
N GLU A 14 -0.39 7.27 -15.78
CA GLU A 14 -1.70 6.63 -15.85
C GLU A 14 -1.69 5.48 -16.86
N ILE A 15 -2.17 4.30 -16.45
CA ILE A 15 -2.39 3.13 -17.33
C ILE A 15 -3.84 2.71 -17.18
N ILE A 16 -4.68 3.06 -18.15
CA ILE A 16 -6.15 2.93 -18.06
C ILE A 16 -6.68 1.63 -18.67
N ASP A 17 -5.89 0.94 -19.48
CA ASP A 17 -6.29 -0.33 -20.10
C ASP A 17 -5.99 -1.56 -19.21
N GLY A 18 -5.38 -1.35 -18.04
CA GLY A 18 -5.01 -2.40 -17.11
C GLY A 18 -4.02 -3.42 -17.69
N ASN A 19 -3.15 -2.98 -18.60
CA ASN A 19 -2.19 -3.84 -19.30
C ASN A 19 -0.82 -3.87 -18.59
N LEU A 20 -0.46 -5.04 -18.05
CA LEU A 20 0.81 -5.26 -17.35
C LEU A 20 2.05 -5.11 -18.26
N ILE A 21 1.91 -5.29 -19.57
CA ILE A 21 3.02 -5.05 -20.51
C ILE A 21 3.35 -3.57 -20.56
N LEU A 22 2.33 -2.71 -20.61
CA LEU A 22 2.53 -1.26 -20.58
C LEU A 22 3.10 -0.81 -19.24
N LEU A 23 2.69 -1.44 -18.14
CA LEU A 23 3.26 -1.18 -16.82
C LEU A 23 4.76 -1.47 -16.79
N HIS A 24 5.17 -2.64 -17.28
CA HIS A 24 6.57 -3.00 -17.35
C HIS A 24 7.38 -2.03 -18.22
N GLN A 25 6.88 -1.70 -19.42
CA GLN A 25 7.52 -0.74 -20.32
C GLN A 25 7.66 0.65 -19.72
N LEU A 26 6.66 1.12 -18.97
CA LEU A 26 6.71 2.40 -18.28
C LEU A 26 7.76 2.38 -17.16
N ILE A 27 7.85 1.29 -16.41
CA ILE A 27 8.86 1.12 -15.36
C ILE A 27 10.26 1.13 -15.98
N ASP A 28 10.48 0.44 -17.10
CA ASP A 28 11.76 0.47 -17.82
C ASP A 28 12.13 1.89 -18.25
N GLN A 29 11.16 2.67 -18.73
CA GLN A 29 11.37 4.08 -19.09
C GLN A 29 11.72 4.94 -17.89
N ILE A 30 11.03 4.76 -16.75
CA ILE A 30 11.34 5.44 -15.50
C ILE A 30 12.78 5.11 -15.07
N CYS A 31 13.18 3.84 -15.15
CA CYS A 31 14.52 3.40 -14.74
C CYS A 31 15.61 3.89 -15.69
N PHE A 32 15.32 3.97 -16.98
CA PHE A 32 16.24 4.55 -17.97
C PHE A 32 16.57 6.02 -17.67
N ILE A 33 15.59 6.78 -17.15
CA ILE A 33 15.74 8.22 -16.86
C ILE A 33 16.34 8.44 -15.47
N ASN A 34 15.89 7.70 -14.46
CA ASN A 34 16.16 8.00 -13.04
C ASN A 34 17.13 7.00 -12.38
N GLY A 35 17.58 5.97 -13.10
CA GLY A 35 18.41 4.89 -12.52
C GLY A 35 17.59 3.71 -11.99
N PRO A 36 18.25 2.69 -11.40
CA PRO A 36 17.58 1.50 -10.89
C PRO A 36 16.57 1.84 -9.78
N ILE A 37 15.59 0.98 -9.56
CA ILE A 37 14.58 1.17 -8.51
C ILE A 37 15.20 0.87 -7.14
N ASP A 38 15.14 1.82 -6.21
CA ASP A 38 15.58 1.62 -4.82
C ASP A 38 14.45 1.09 -3.93
N CYS A 39 13.21 1.45 -4.24
CA CYS A 39 12.03 1.07 -3.49
C CYS A 39 10.83 0.85 -4.41
N LEU A 40 10.18 -0.30 -4.24
CA LEU A 40 8.97 -0.66 -4.98
C LEU A 40 7.80 -0.82 -4.01
N TYR A 41 6.76 -0.03 -4.20
CA TYR A 41 5.54 -0.06 -3.39
C TYR A 41 4.31 -0.26 -4.27
N ILE A 42 3.52 -1.29 -3.98
CA ILE A 42 2.25 -1.57 -4.65
C ILE A 42 1.10 -1.37 -3.67
N SER A 43 0.16 -0.48 -3.99
CA SER A 43 -1.07 -0.24 -3.24
C SER A 43 -2.26 -0.82 -3.99
N ILE A 44 -2.97 -1.78 -3.39
CA ILE A 44 -4.20 -2.38 -3.95
C ILE A 44 -5.42 -1.84 -3.21
N GLY A 45 -6.34 -1.17 -3.92
CA GLY A 45 -7.59 -0.66 -3.35
C GLY A 45 -7.45 0.66 -2.57
N GLY A 46 -6.35 1.39 -2.77
CA GLY A 46 -5.99 2.56 -1.98
C GLY A 46 -6.57 3.91 -2.43
N LYS A 47 -7.41 3.95 -3.46
CA LYS A 47 -7.79 5.22 -4.10
C LYS A 47 -8.59 6.15 -3.18
N LEU A 48 -8.66 7.42 -3.57
CA LEU A 48 -9.55 8.39 -2.95
C LEU A 48 -11.01 8.14 -3.34
N ASN A 49 -11.79 7.60 -2.41
CA ASN A 49 -13.25 7.40 -2.55
C ASN A 49 -14.07 8.55 -1.93
N SER A 50 -13.61 9.09 -0.80
CA SER A 50 -14.24 10.19 -0.08
C SER A 50 -13.15 10.99 0.63
N SER A 51 -13.33 12.30 0.76
CA SER A 51 -12.39 13.18 1.50
C SER A 51 -12.40 12.92 3.01
N THR A 52 -13.46 12.28 3.52
CA THR A 52 -13.64 12.02 4.94
C THR A 52 -14.29 10.67 5.20
N VAL A 53 -14.04 10.15 6.40
CA VAL A 53 -14.59 8.89 6.92
C VAL A 53 -15.22 9.17 8.27
N SER A 54 -16.40 8.60 8.51
CA SER A 54 -17.13 8.72 9.76
C SER A 54 -17.03 7.40 10.54
N PHE A 55 -16.45 7.46 11.73
CA PHE A 55 -16.40 6.30 12.62
C PHE A 55 -17.56 6.38 13.61
N ASN A 56 -18.34 5.30 13.67
CA ASN A 56 -19.44 5.20 14.61
C ASN A 56 -18.89 4.67 15.95
N ASN A 57 -18.26 5.55 16.71
CA ASN A 57 -17.73 5.21 18.04
C ASN A 57 -18.84 5.44 19.10
N ASN A 58 -18.96 4.52 20.06
CA ASN A 58 -20.00 4.59 21.10
C ASN A 58 -19.79 5.74 22.09
N ASP A 59 -18.61 6.34 22.08
CA ASP A 59 -18.30 7.56 22.80
C ASP A 59 -18.82 8.76 21.97
N GLU A 60 -19.91 9.38 22.42
CA GLU A 60 -20.56 10.52 21.73
C GLU A 60 -19.59 11.70 21.50
N THR A 61 -18.51 11.79 22.27
CA THR A 61 -17.44 12.80 22.09
C THR A 61 -16.43 12.43 20.99
N LYS A 62 -16.47 11.19 20.49
CA LYS A 62 -15.58 10.63 19.46
C LYS A 62 -16.29 10.25 18.16
N ARG A 63 -17.56 10.61 17.95
CA ARG A 63 -18.18 10.62 16.60
C ARG A 63 -17.49 11.67 15.74
N LYS A 64 -16.31 11.33 15.26
CA LYS A 64 -15.41 12.22 14.53
C LYS A 64 -15.41 11.82 13.07
N GLN A 65 -15.91 12.74 12.25
CA GLN A 65 -15.55 12.75 10.84
C GLN A 65 -14.05 13.04 10.77
N GLN A 66 -13.28 12.08 10.27
CA GLN A 66 -11.84 12.23 10.08
C GLN A 66 -11.55 12.40 8.59
N ARG A 67 -10.42 13.05 8.27
CA ARG A 67 -9.91 13.03 6.91
C ARG A 67 -9.57 11.60 6.52
N THR A 68 -9.82 11.25 5.27
CA THR A 68 -9.38 9.96 4.74
C THR A 68 -7.86 9.84 4.80
N ASN A 69 -7.36 8.61 4.92
CA ASN A 69 -5.95 8.28 4.76
C ASN A 69 -5.60 7.83 3.35
N SER A 70 -6.50 7.96 2.36
CA SER A 70 -6.27 7.54 0.97
C SER A 70 -4.95 8.07 0.38
N LEU A 71 -4.52 9.29 0.73
CA LEU A 71 -3.19 9.78 0.34
C LEU A 71 -2.09 8.80 0.78
N TYR A 72 -2.10 8.42 2.05
CA TYR A 72 -1.09 7.55 2.65
C TYR A 72 -1.24 6.09 2.23
N GLN A 73 -2.44 5.67 1.79
CA GLN A 73 -2.62 4.37 1.14
C GLN A 73 -1.94 4.35 -0.24
N MET A 74 -2.12 5.42 -1.03
CA MET A 74 -1.49 5.56 -2.34
C MET A 74 0.02 5.84 -2.24
N LEU A 75 0.44 6.64 -1.28
CA LEU A 75 1.79 7.17 -1.13
C LEU A 75 2.14 7.31 0.38
N PRO A 76 2.57 6.21 1.04
CA PRO A 76 2.89 6.24 2.46
C PRO A 76 4.05 7.19 2.80
N SER A 77 4.05 7.73 4.01
CA SER A 77 5.12 8.62 4.49
C SER A 77 6.43 7.85 4.71
N PHE A 78 6.35 6.59 5.15
CA PHE A 78 7.52 5.78 5.47
C PHE A 78 8.40 5.39 4.28
N ILE A 79 7.85 5.36 3.06
CA ILE A 79 8.68 5.11 1.86
C ILE A 79 9.37 6.39 1.39
N GLN A 80 8.80 7.55 1.70
CA GLN A 80 9.31 8.87 1.32
C GLN A 80 10.33 9.41 2.33
N SER A 81 10.44 8.82 3.52
CA SER A 81 11.29 9.32 4.60
C SER A 81 12.78 8.98 4.45
N ASP A 82 13.12 8.14 3.48
CA ASP A 82 14.49 7.68 3.23
C ASP A 82 15.12 8.52 2.11
N PHE A 83 15.90 9.54 2.53
CA PHE A 83 16.54 10.49 1.62
C PHE A 83 17.69 9.89 0.81
N ASP A 84 18.14 8.67 1.15
CA ASP A 84 19.18 7.97 0.42
C ASP A 84 18.63 7.25 -0.83
N LYS A 85 17.30 7.17 -0.98
CA LYS A 85 16.65 6.59 -2.17
C LYS A 85 16.56 7.61 -3.29
N GLU A 86 17.07 7.26 -4.46
CA GLU A 86 17.11 8.12 -5.64
C GLU A 86 15.92 7.86 -6.57
N ASN A 87 15.38 6.63 -6.59
CA ASN A 87 14.25 6.27 -7.43
C ASN A 87 13.25 5.35 -6.71
N ILE A 88 12.10 5.92 -6.35
CA ILE A 88 10.97 5.21 -5.72
C ILE A 88 9.88 5.02 -6.77
N VAL A 89 9.43 3.78 -6.96
CA VAL A 89 8.31 3.45 -7.84
C VAL A 89 7.11 3.00 -7.01
N VAL A 90 6.00 3.72 -7.19
CA VAL A 90 4.73 3.48 -6.52
C VAL A 90 3.68 3.09 -7.55
N ILE A 91 3.05 1.93 -7.39
CA ILE A 91 1.99 1.44 -8.27
C ILE A 91 0.69 1.39 -7.49
N VAL A 92 -0.27 2.24 -7.84
CA VAL A 92 -1.59 2.29 -7.22
C VAL A 92 -2.59 1.59 -8.13
N ILE A 93 -3.11 0.46 -7.67
CA ILE A 93 -4.05 -0.39 -8.39
C ILE A 93 -5.43 -0.24 -7.78
N ASP A 94 -6.38 0.26 -8.56
CA ASP A 94 -7.78 0.40 -8.18
C ASP A 94 -8.66 0.55 -9.43
N ASP A 95 -9.97 0.63 -9.25
CA ASP A 95 -10.91 1.02 -10.31
C ASP A 95 -10.83 2.54 -10.56
N PHE A 96 -10.07 2.92 -11.59
CA PHE A 96 -9.91 4.28 -12.07
C PHE A 96 -10.70 4.54 -13.37
N SER A 97 -11.70 3.69 -13.66
CA SER A 97 -12.59 3.83 -14.82
C SER A 97 -13.35 5.16 -14.81
N LYS A 98 -13.65 5.68 -13.62
CA LYS A 98 -14.28 6.99 -13.42
C LYS A 98 -13.26 8.12 -13.43
N ILE A 99 -13.37 9.01 -14.42
CA ILE A 99 -12.45 10.14 -14.61
C ILE A 99 -12.36 11.06 -13.39
N GLU A 100 -13.47 11.28 -12.67
CA GLU A 100 -13.49 12.16 -11.49
C GLU A 100 -12.66 11.61 -10.32
N SER A 101 -12.76 10.31 -10.06
CA SER A 101 -12.00 9.64 -9.00
C SER A 101 -10.51 9.63 -9.34
N ARG A 102 -10.18 9.40 -10.61
CA ARG A 102 -8.82 9.45 -11.12
C ARG A 102 -8.21 10.85 -11.01
N MET A 103 -8.91 11.87 -11.51
CA MET A 103 -8.47 13.27 -11.43
C MET A 103 -8.31 13.74 -9.99
N SER A 104 -9.20 13.32 -9.09
CA SER A 104 -9.10 13.67 -7.66
C SER A 104 -7.89 13.01 -7.00
N SER A 105 -7.59 11.77 -7.35
CA SER A 105 -6.40 11.05 -6.87
C SER A 105 -5.12 11.67 -7.41
N LYS A 106 -5.05 12.01 -8.71
CA LYS A 106 -3.91 12.68 -9.34
C LYS A 106 -3.64 14.04 -8.68
N LYS A 107 -4.68 14.89 -8.55
CA LYS A 107 -4.57 16.18 -7.85
C LYS A 107 -4.09 16.06 -6.42
N LEU A 108 -4.53 15.01 -5.70
CA LEU A 108 -4.08 14.78 -4.34
C LEU A 108 -2.59 14.41 -4.33
N LEU A 109 -2.16 13.50 -5.20
CA LEU A 109 -0.77 13.06 -5.31
C LEU A 109 0.16 14.18 -5.79
N ASP A 110 -0.27 15.03 -6.73
CA ASP A 110 0.50 16.18 -7.25
C ASP A 110 0.94 17.14 -6.12
N LEU A 111 0.18 17.21 -5.02
CA LEU A 111 0.47 18.07 -3.88
C LEU A 111 1.56 17.52 -2.95
N PHE A 112 1.83 16.21 -3.00
CA PHE A 112 2.65 15.51 -1.99
C PHE A 112 3.77 14.64 -2.57
N VAL A 113 3.74 14.30 -3.86
CA VAL A 113 4.76 13.44 -4.47
C VAL A 113 6.15 14.11 -4.41
N CYS A 114 7.14 13.37 -3.94
CA CYS A 114 8.53 13.82 -3.87
C CYS A 114 9.25 13.72 -5.22
N GLU A 115 10.34 14.48 -5.39
CA GLU A 115 11.09 14.55 -6.65
C GLU A 115 11.68 13.22 -7.12
N ASN A 116 12.03 12.34 -6.17
CA ASN A 116 12.58 11.00 -6.39
C ASN A 116 11.49 9.91 -6.57
N THR A 117 10.21 10.28 -6.54
CA THR A 117 9.10 9.32 -6.54
C THR A 117 8.30 9.39 -7.83
N ASN A 118 8.09 8.23 -8.46
CA ASN A 118 7.20 8.07 -9.60
C ASN A 118 5.98 7.23 -9.17
N VAL A 119 4.78 7.78 -9.37
CA VAL A 119 3.51 7.14 -9.05
C VAL A 119 2.80 6.72 -10.33
N ILE A 120 2.34 5.47 -10.40
CA ILE A 120 1.64 4.90 -11.54
C ILE A 120 0.22 4.54 -11.08
N LEU A 121 -0.78 5.26 -11.59
CA LEU A 121 -2.19 4.92 -11.41
C LEU A 121 -2.58 3.85 -12.44
N PHE A 122 -2.86 2.65 -11.95
CA PHE A 122 -3.12 1.47 -12.77
C PHE A 122 -4.60 1.05 -12.64
N ASP A 123 -5.39 1.27 -13.69
CA ASP A 123 -6.82 0.98 -13.70
C ASP A 123 -7.07 -0.53 -13.85
N LYS A 124 -7.35 -1.20 -12.72
CA LYS A 124 -7.62 -2.64 -12.73
C LYS A 124 -8.38 -3.08 -11.49
N LEU A 125 -9.43 -3.86 -11.73
CA LEU A 125 -10.04 -4.70 -10.71
C LEU A 125 -9.21 -5.97 -10.51
N CYS A 126 -8.86 -6.26 -9.26
CA CYS A 126 -8.05 -7.41 -8.90
C CYS A 126 -8.86 -8.71 -8.95
N ASP A 127 -8.59 -9.54 -9.95
CA ASP A 127 -8.99 -10.94 -9.97
C ASP A 127 -7.78 -11.86 -9.75
N LYS A 128 -8.02 -13.16 -9.53
CA LYS A 128 -6.95 -14.13 -9.27
C LYS A 128 -5.92 -14.22 -10.40
N SER A 129 -6.34 -14.11 -11.66
CA SER A 129 -5.46 -14.19 -12.83
C SER A 129 -4.52 -12.98 -12.89
N PHE A 130 -5.08 -11.80 -12.67
CA PHE A 130 -4.31 -10.57 -12.57
C PHE A 130 -3.34 -10.60 -11.39
N LEU A 131 -3.79 -10.99 -10.19
CA LEU A 131 -2.94 -11.07 -9.01
C LEU A 131 -1.74 -12.00 -9.20
N THR A 132 -1.93 -13.12 -9.92
CA THR A 132 -0.82 -14.03 -10.23
C THR A 132 0.25 -13.31 -11.04
N LYS A 133 -0.13 -12.69 -12.15
CA LYS A 133 0.79 -11.96 -13.02
C LYS A 133 1.40 -10.73 -12.35
N LEU A 134 0.66 -10.08 -11.45
CA LEU A 134 1.14 -8.94 -10.67
C LEU A 134 2.24 -9.36 -9.70
N VAL A 135 2.05 -10.47 -8.98
CA VAL A 135 3.07 -10.99 -8.07
C VAL A 135 4.30 -11.44 -8.84
N ASP A 136 4.13 -12.14 -9.97
CA ASP A 136 5.23 -12.53 -10.85
C ASP A 136 6.04 -11.30 -11.31
N LEU A 137 5.35 -10.24 -11.75
CA LEU A 137 5.98 -8.98 -12.14
C LEU A 137 6.70 -8.31 -10.97
N PHE A 138 6.08 -8.25 -9.80
CA PHE A 138 6.69 -7.66 -8.60
C PHE A 138 7.99 -8.36 -8.23
N VAL A 139 8.00 -9.70 -8.22
CA VAL A 139 9.20 -10.48 -7.92
C VAL A 139 10.27 -10.25 -8.98
N THR A 140 9.89 -10.30 -10.26
CA THR A 140 10.80 -10.04 -11.40
C THR A 140 11.49 -8.69 -11.25
N LEU A 141 10.72 -7.62 -10.99
CA LEU A 141 11.27 -6.27 -10.79
C LEU A 141 12.20 -6.20 -9.58
N CYS A 142 11.82 -6.81 -8.45
CA CYS A 142 12.68 -6.81 -7.27
C CYS A 142 14.00 -7.56 -7.51
N GLU A 143 14.00 -8.63 -8.29
CA GLU A 143 15.21 -9.38 -8.63
C GLU A 143 16.08 -8.66 -9.66
N GLU A 144 15.48 -8.14 -10.72
CA GLU A 144 16.16 -7.42 -11.80
C GLU A 144 16.89 -6.18 -11.26
N TYR A 145 16.22 -5.39 -10.43
CA TYR A 145 16.77 -4.17 -9.84
C TYR A 145 17.42 -4.41 -8.46
N GLN A 146 17.53 -5.66 -8.01
CA GLN A 146 18.14 -6.05 -6.72
C GLN A 146 17.53 -5.34 -5.50
N ILE A 147 16.24 -5.03 -5.54
CA ILE A 147 15.52 -4.32 -4.48
C ILE A 147 15.46 -5.22 -3.24
N PRO A 148 16.01 -4.79 -2.08
CA PRO A 148 15.99 -5.63 -0.89
C PRO A 148 14.57 -5.73 -0.32
N LYS A 149 14.24 -6.84 0.33
CA LYS A 149 12.94 -7.10 0.98
C LYS A 149 12.42 -5.94 1.85
N LYS A 150 13.32 -5.22 2.53
CA LYS A 150 12.98 -4.08 3.40
C LYS A 150 12.48 -2.85 2.63
N ASP A 151 12.65 -2.82 1.31
CA ASP A 151 12.28 -1.73 0.39
C ASP A 151 11.29 -2.22 -0.69
N SER A 152 10.67 -3.39 -0.48
CA SER A 152 9.67 -3.99 -1.38
C SER A 152 8.37 -4.21 -0.63
N TYR A 153 7.27 -3.66 -1.14
CA TYR A 153 5.98 -3.67 -0.44
C TYR A 153 4.82 -3.97 -1.40
N ILE A 154 3.95 -4.90 -1.00
CA ILE A 154 2.60 -5.04 -1.55
C ILE A 154 1.62 -4.81 -0.41
N CYS A 155 0.78 -3.79 -0.51
CA CYS A 155 -0.17 -3.42 0.53
C CYS A 155 -1.61 -3.55 0.02
N ASN A 156 -2.43 -4.34 0.73
CA ASN A 156 -3.85 -4.46 0.43
C ASN A 156 -4.70 -3.56 1.34
N PHE A 157 -5.43 -2.64 0.72
CA PHE A 157 -6.37 -1.71 1.35
C PHE A 157 -7.83 -2.06 1.07
N VAL A 158 -8.12 -3.15 0.36
CA VAL A 158 -9.49 -3.60 0.13
C VAL A 158 -10.12 -4.07 1.44
N ARG A 159 -10.92 -3.18 2.02
CA ARG A 159 -11.79 -3.36 3.19
C ARG A 159 -13.02 -2.48 2.99
N HIS A 160 -14.14 -2.85 3.60
CA HIS A 160 -15.40 -2.13 3.43
C HIS A 160 -15.89 -1.55 4.77
N ILE A 161 -16.30 -0.28 4.76
CA ILE A 161 -16.86 0.39 5.95
C ILE A 161 -18.27 -0.10 6.27
N ASN A 162 -19.02 -0.42 5.21
CA ASN A 162 -20.37 -0.97 5.27
C ASN A 162 -20.32 -2.47 5.01
N MET A 163 -21.45 -3.14 5.20
CA MET A 163 -21.56 -4.56 4.87
C MET A 163 -21.26 -4.77 3.37
N PRO A 164 -20.19 -5.52 3.04
CA PRO A 164 -19.81 -5.72 1.64
C PRO A 164 -20.85 -6.59 0.92
N ASN A 165 -21.03 -6.35 -0.38
CA ASN A 165 -21.72 -7.30 -1.23
C ASN A 165 -20.88 -8.56 -1.48
N THR A 166 -21.44 -9.58 -2.12
CA THR A 166 -20.76 -10.87 -2.33
C THR A 166 -19.42 -10.74 -3.08
N ILE A 167 -19.32 -9.82 -4.04
CA ILE A 167 -18.11 -9.60 -4.83
C ILE A 167 -17.04 -8.91 -3.98
N GLU A 168 -17.43 -7.87 -3.24
CA GLU A 168 -16.58 -7.14 -2.30
C GLU A 168 -16.03 -8.07 -1.21
N TYR A 169 -16.90 -8.87 -0.61
CA TYR A 169 -16.53 -9.85 0.40
C TYR A 169 -15.53 -10.88 -0.17
N ALA A 170 -15.80 -11.38 -1.38
CA ALA A 170 -14.89 -12.31 -2.03
C ALA A 170 -13.53 -11.67 -2.35
N ALA A 171 -13.48 -10.39 -2.72
CA ALA A 171 -12.23 -9.67 -2.95
C ALA A 171 -11.43 -9.49 -1.64
N GLU A 172 -12.09 -9.03 -0.58
CA GLU A 172 -11.51 -8.86 0.75
C GLU A 172 -10.93 -10.18 1.30
N GLU A 173 -11.59 -11.31 1.04
CA GLU A 173 -11.10 -12.63 1.48
C GLU A 173 -9.99 -13.20 0.57
N ASN A 174 -10.12 -13.06 -0.75
CA ASN A 174 -9.25 -13.77 -1.70
C ASN A 174 -7.95 -13.03 -1.99
N ILE A 175 -7.94 -11.70 -2.07
CA ILE A 175 -6.73 -10.93 -2.40
C ILE A 175 -5.58 -11.31 -1.46
N PRO A 176 -5.76 -11.27 -0.11
CA PRO A 176 -4.65 -11.55 0.79
C PRO A 176 -4.13 -12.99 0.69
N LYS A 177 -5.05 -13.95 0.61
CA LYS A 177 -4.73 -15.38 0.52
C LYS A 177 -3.99 -15.71 -0.78
N VAL A 178 -4.41 -15.11 -1.90
CA VAL A 178 -3.80 -15.36 -3.21
C VAL A 178 -2.39 -14.78 -3.25
N ILE A 179 -2.21 -13.51 -2.85
CA ILE A 179 -0.90 -12.85 -2.87
C ILE A 179 0.08 -13.57 -1.96
N GLN A 180 -0.30 -13.82 -0.70
CA GLN A 180 0.61 -14.47 0.25
C GLN A 180 1.02 -15.86 -0.23
N ARG A 181 0.07 -16.67 -0.71
CA ARG A 181 0.39 -18.00 -1.24
C ARG A 181 1.39 -17.93 -2.39
N LEU A 182 1.25 -16.97 -3.29
CA LEU A 182 2.17 -16.81 -4.42
C LEU A 182 3.57 -16.45 -3.94
N LEU A 183 3.69 -15.46 -3.05
CA LEU A 183 4.96 -15.06 -2.45
C LEU A 183 5.63 -16.18 -1.63
N ASP A 184 4.84 -17.06 -1.01
CA ASP A 184 5.33 -18.24 -0.29
C ASP A 184 5.78 -19.39 -1.20
N THR A 185 5.30 -19.42 -2.45
CA THR A 185 5.66 -20.44 -3.44
C THR A 185 6.86 -20.05 -4.32
N GLU A 186 7.28 -18.78 -4.27
CA GLU A 186 8.47 -18.31 -4.95
C GLU A 186 9.73 -19.08 -4.53
N TYR A 187 10.66 -19.22 -5.48
CA TYR A 187 11.96 -19.83 -5.23
C TYR A 187 12.68 -19.08 -4.09
N ASP A 188 13.16 -19.81 -3.09
CA ASP A 188 13.79 -19.32 -1.86
C ASP A 188 12.93 -18.40 -0.95
N LYS A 189 11.65 -18.15 -1.26
CA LYS A 189 10.73 -17.33 -0.45
C LYS A 189 11.27 -15.95 -0.09
N LYS A 190 12.16 -15.38 -0.91
CA LYS A 190 12.91 -14.15 -0.62
C LYS A 190 12.00 -12.97 -0.26
N TYR A 191 10.85 -12.84 -0.94
CA TYR A 191 9.89 -11.74 -0.77
C TYR A 191 8.60 -12.14 -0.02
N SER A 192 8.56 -13.31 0.64
CA SER A 192 7.41 -13.80 1.42
C SER A 192 6.83 -12.82 2.44
N GLY A 193 7.69 -11.99 3.05
CA GLY A 193 7.28 -10.99 4.06
C GLY A 193 7.16 -9.57 3.53
N CYS A 194 6.92 -9.40 2.23
CA CYS A 194 6.66 -8.09 1.60
C CYS A 194 5.17 -7.74 1.55
N PHE A 195 4.28 -8.65 1.95
CA PHE A 195 2.83 -8.43 1.86
C PHE A 195 2.25 -7.93 3.18
N TYR A 196 1.55 -6.79 3.09
CA TYR A 196 0.90 -6.11 4.18
C TYR A 196 -0.59 -5.98 3.95
N GLN A 197 -1.34 -6.04 5.05
CA GLN A 197 -2.78 -5.88 5.06
C GLN A 197 -3.15 -4.69 5.94
N TRP A 198 -4.06 -3.86 5.43
CA TRP A 198 -4.65 -2.77 6.18
C TRP A 198 -5.63 -3.26 7.25
N PHE A 199 -5.61 -2.64 8.44
CA PHE A 199 -6.54 -2.94 9.54
C PHE A 199 -8.00 -2.56 9.23
N GLY A 200 -8.23 -1.75 8.20
CA GLY A 200 -9.57 -1.35 7.78
C GLY A 200 -10.11 -0.15 8.58
N TYR A 201 -11.44 0.00 8.55
CA TYR A 201 -12.17 1.11 9.16
C TYR A 201 -12.28 1.00 10.69
N ARG A 202 -11.14 0.87 11.36
CA ARG A 202 -10.98 0.88 12.81
C ARG A 202 -10.39 2.20 13.26
N TYR A 203 -11.07 2.93 14.15
CA TYR A 203 -10.72 4.31 14.49
C TYR A 203 -9.24 4.50 14.90
N HIS A 204 -8.74 3.67 15.83
CA HIS A 204 -7.39 3.81 16.36
C HIS A 204 -6.33 3.29 15.39
N SER A 205 -6.57 2.12 14.78
CA SER A 205 -5.61 1.50 13.86
C SER A 205 -5.81 1.90 12.39
N TYR A 206 -6.57 2.97 12.11
CA TYR A 206 -6.98 3.35 10.76
C TYR A 206 -5.80 3.63 9.84
N ASN A 207 -4.70 4.15 10.37
CA ASN A 207 -3.50 4.51 9.60
C ASN A 207 -2.46 3.40 9.54
N TYR A 208 -2.76 2.19 10.01
CA TYR A 208 -1.77 1.14 10.17
C TYR A 208 -1.99 -0.02 9.21
N ILE A 209 -0.90 -0.66 8.83
CA ILE A 209 -0.85 -1.91 8.07
C ILE A 209 -0.01 -2.93 8.86
N TYR A 210 -0.28 -4.22 8.69
CA TYR A 210 0.48 -5.30 9.33
C TYR A 210 0.95 -6.34 8.33
N LYS A 211 2.09 -7.00 8.58
CA LYS A 211 2.54 -8.13 7.74
C LYS A 211 1.57 -9.30 7.84
N TYR A 212 1.08 -9.76 6.70
CA TYR A 212 0.01 -10.74 6.65
C TYR A 212 0.47 -12.16 7.06
N ASP A 213 1.72 -12.53 6.77
CA ASP A 213 2.30 -13.85 7.07
C ASP A 213 2.62 -14.08 8.55
N LYS A 214 2.60 -13.03 9.37
CA LYS A 214 3.08 -13.06 10.77
C LYS A 214 2.03 -13.38 11.80
N HIS A 215 0.74 -13.38 11.44
CA HIS A 215 -0.32 -13.49 12.43
C HIS A 215 -1.40 -14.46 11.98
N ASN A 216 -1.72 -15.43 12.81
CA ASN A 216 -2.97 -16.17 12.62
C ASN A 216 -4.17 -15.28 12.99
N LEU A 217 -5.36 -15.63 12.50
CA LEU A 217 -6.57 -14.81 12.69
C LEU A 217 -6.94 -14.58 14.16
N TYR A 218 -6.61 -15.53 15.04
CA TYR A 218 -6.94 -15.44 16.47
C TYR A 218 -6.02 -14.45 17.18
N GLU A 219 -4.71 -14.59 16.99
CA GLU A 219 -3.69 -13.67 17.49
C GLU A 219 -3.93 -12.26 16.98
N LEU A 220 -4.16 -12.09 15.68
CA LEU A 220 -4.41 -10.78 15.07
C LEU A 220 -5.57 -10.07 15.76
N LYS A 221 -6.68 -10.77 16.05
CA LYS A 221 -7.83 -10.16 16.73
C LYS A 221 -7.47 -9.69 18.14
N ASN A 222 -6.73 -10.48 18.90
CA ASN A 222 -6.34 -10.14 20.26
C ASN A 222 -5.31 -9.00 20.28
N PHE A 223 -4.26 -9.08 19.45
CA PHE A 223 -3.23 -8.06 19.36
C PHE A 223 -3.76 -6.74 18.80
N THR A 224 -4.72 -6.76 17.88
CA THR A 224 -5.38 -5.52 17.42
C THR A 224 -6.06 -4.80 18.58
N VAL A 225 -6.76 -5.51 19.48
CA VAL A 225 -7.41 -4.88 20.64
C VAL A 225 -6.36 -4.30 21.60
N LEU A 226 -5.27 -5.03 21.85
CA LEU A 226 -4.17 -4.53 22.68
C LEU A 226 -3.51 -3.30 22.05
N PHE A 227 -3.27 -3.33 20.74
CA PHE A 227 -2.71 -2.22 19.99
C PHE A 227 -3.58 -0.98 20.04
N GLU A 228 -4.89 -1.11 19.81
CA GLU A 228 -5.83 0.01 19.92
C GLU A 228 -5.87 0.60 21.34
N ASN A 229 -5.72 -0.24 22.38
CA ASN A 229 -5.60 0.25 23.77
C ASN A 229 -4.32 1.08 23.97
N VAL A 230 -3.17 0.59 23.47
CA VAL A 230 -1.90 1.31 23.53
C VAL A 230 -2.02 2.67 22.83
N LEU A 231 -2.63 2.71 21.64
CA LEU A 231 -2.86 3.94 20.89
C LEU A 231 -3.83 4.92 21.60
N ASP A 232 -4.78 4.42 22.40
CA ASP A 232 -5.68 5.24 23.24
C ASP A 232 -5.04 5.62 24.59
N GLY A 233 -3.74 5.32 24.78
CA GLY A 233 -2.99 5.62 26.01
C GLY A 233 -3.38 4.74 27.21
N LYS A 234 -4.01 3.59 26.95
CA LYS A 234 -4.47 2.63 27.97
C LYS A 234 -3.51 1.45 28.06
N ASN A 235 -3.09 1.12 29.28
CA ASN A 235 -2.35 -0.09 29.66
C ASN A 235 -0.99 -0.30 28.98
N VAL A 236 0.07 0.17 29.66
CA VAL A 236 1.49 0.01 29.26
C VAL A 236 2.05 -1.37 29.66
N GLU A 237 1.36 -2.12 30.53
CA GLU A 237 1.81 -3.41 31.07
C GLU A 237 2.01 -4.52 30.01
N PHE A 238 1.45 -4.35 28.80
CA PHE A 238 1.59 -5.33 27.71
C PHE A 238 2.92 -5.22 26.95
N LEU A 239 3.73 -4.19 27.20
CA LEU A 239 5.03 -4.00 26.55
C LEU A 239 6.08 -5.05 26.96
N GLU A 240 5.78 -5.93 27.90
CA GLU A 240 6.65 -7.05 28.27
C GLU A 240 6.33 -8.35 27.50
N ASN A 241 5.19 -8.41 26.79
CA ASN A 241 4.80 -9.57 25.98
C ASN A 241 5.59 -9.59 24.66
N GLN A 242 6.49 -10.56 24.50
CA GLN A 242 7.35 -10.69 23.32
C GLN A 242 6.56 -10.89 22.01
N ASP A 243 5.49 -11.67 22.02
CA ASP A 243 4.66 -11.89 20.82
C ASP A 243 3.96 -10.59 20.40
N PHE A 244 3.56 -9.76 21.37
CA PHE A 244 2.99 -8.45 21.09
C PHE A 244 4.05 -7.46 20.59
N LEU A 245 5.28 -7.50 21.10
CA LEU A 245 6.38 -6.71 20.57
C LEU A 245 6.71 -7.11 19.12
N GLU A 246 6.74 -8.41 18.81
CA GLU A 246 6.90 -8.88 17.42
C GLU A 246 5.74 -8.40 16.53
N PHE A 247 4.50 -8.39 17.03
CA PHE A 247 3.37 -7.80 16.31
C PHE A 247 3.56 -6.30 16.01
N LEU A 248 4.08 -5.53 16.97
CA LEU A 248 4.37 -4.10 16.77
C LEU A 248 5.49 -3.90 15.74
N GLU A 249 6.55 -4.71 15.77
CA GLU A 249 7.64 -4.66 14.78
C GLU A 249 7.18 -5.01 13.35
N ASN A 250 6.07 -5.74 13.23
CA ASN A 250 5.46 -6.11 11.95
C ASN A 250 4.25 -5.23 11.59
N THR A 251 4.04 -4.14 12.32
CA THR A 251 3.01 -3.14 12.06
C THR A 251 3.66 -1.82 11.64
N LEU A 252 3.17 -1.20 10.57
CA LEU A 252 3.68 0.07 10.05
C LEU A 252 2.60 1.14 10.10
N ASP A 253 2.97 2.35 10.49
CA ASP A 253 2.16 3.55 10.37
C ASP A 253 2.37 4.17 8.98
N LEU A 254 1.29 4.34 8.21
CA LEU A 254 1.33 4.96 6.89
C LEU A 254 1.68 6.47 6.96
N THR A 255 1.50 7.10 8.12
CA THR A 255 1.65 8.54 8.34
C THR A 255 2.96 8.94 8.98
N GLU A 256 3.69 8.00 9.56
CA GLU A 256 4.92 8.29 10.30
C GLU A 256 6.14 8.30 9.36
N PHE A 257 7.02 9.27 9.58
CA PHE A 257 8.36 9.28 9.00
C PHE A 257 9.25 8.40 9.89
N TYR A 258 9.53 7.17 9.47
CA TYR A 258 10.52 6.37 10.19
C TYR A 258 11.91 6.92 9.87
N ARG A 259 12.48 7.66 10.82
CA ARG A 259 13.94 7.81 10.90
C ARG A 259 14.47 6.52 11.52
N LYS A 260 15.01 5.63 10.69
CA LYS A 260 15.88 4.56 11.19
C LYS A 260 17.23 5.13 11.61
#